data_AF-A0A660UR98-F1
#
_entry.id   AF-A0A660UR98-F1
#
_cell.length_a   1.000
_cell.length_b   1.000
_cell.length_c   1.000
_cell.angle_alpha   90.00
_cell.angle_beta   90.00
_cell.angle_gamma   90.00
#
_symmetry.space_group_name_H-M   'P 1'
#
loop_
_entity.id
_entity.type
_entity.pdbx_description
1 polymer ?
#
loop_
_entity_poly.entity_id
_entity_poly.type
_entity_poly.pdbx_seq_one_letter_code
_entity_poly.pdbx_strand_id
1 'polypeptide(L)'
;MIFAIFGAELGFGEVKMANWALWHGHCSFFATGRVLCAGTGRYDMSKTTSIVDIIEAGISAESLRQRVIANNVANLETAGYRRLDVRFEELLAKALNSSGGVDLGEIECGTYQTKNTPVKSNGNDVSLEVEVGEMVKNTLRHKALIRVLQKKYQQIDLAINVK
;
A
#
# COMPACT_ATOMS: atom_id res chain seq x y z
N MET A 1 -22.55 -50.44 5.38
CA MET A 1 -21.70 -51.20 6.33
C MET A 1 -20.43 -50.40 6.49
N ILE A 2 -20.00 -49.85 7.61
CA ILE A 2 -20.18 -50.04 9.07
C ILE A 2 -19.49 -48.78 9.66
N PHE A 3 -19.87 -48.06 10.72
CA PHE A 3 -20.96 -48.05 11.67
C PHE A 3 -20.92 -46.65 12.34
N ALA A 4 -22.09 -46.06 12.59
CA ALA A 4 -22.27 -45.10 13.68
C ALA A 4 -22.26 -45.83 15.04
N ILE A 5 -22.05 -45.14 16.18
CA ILE A 5 -22.51 -45.43 17.58
C ILE A 5 -21.88 -44.38 18.54
N PHE A 6 -22.66 -43.43 19.06
CA PHE A 6 -23.19 -43.26 20.47
C PHE A 6 -22.26 -42.47 21.42
N GLY A 7 -22.70 -41.62 22.37
CA GLY A 7 -24.02 -41.29 22.95
C GLY A 7 -24.07 -39.78 23.34
N ALA A 8 -25.22 -39.10 23.47
CA ALA A 8 -26.34 -39.26 24.44
C ALA A 8 -25.98 -38.83 25.88
N GLU A 9 -26.45 -37.64 26.31
CA GLU A 9 -27.12 -37.43 27.62
C GLU A 9 -27.74 -36.01 27.78
N LEU A 10 -29.08 -36.03 27.86
CA LEU A 10 -30.00 -35.33 28.78
C LEU A 10 -30.08 -33.79 28.85
N GLY A 11 -31.30 -33.27 28.65
CA GLY A 11 -31.69 -31.95 29.18
C GLY A 11 -32.95 -31.34 28.57
N PHE A 12 -34.11 -31.93 28.84
CA PHE A 12 -35.43 -31.34 28.60
C PHE A 12 -35.55 -29.97 29.29
N GLY A 13 -36.12 -28.97 28.61
CA GLY A 13 -36.39 -27.65 29.20
C GLY A 13 -37.09 -26.69 28.24
N GLU A 14 -38.31 -27.02 27.81
CA GLU A 14 -39.23 -26.02 27.27
C GLU A 14 -39.63 -25.05 28.39
N VAL A 15 -39.31 -23.76 28.24
CA VAL A 15 -40.00 -22.66 28.93
C VAL A 15 -40.61 -21.75 27.87
N LYS A 16 -41.93 -21.60 27.98
CA LYS A 16 -42.82 -20.86 27.08
C LYS A 16 -42.56 -19.34 27.07
N MET A 17 -42.44 -18.82 25.85
CA MET A 17 -43.14 -17.66 25.27
C MET A 17 -43.53 -16.46 26.18
N ALA A 18 -42.88 -15.32 25.94
CA ALA A 18 -43.46 -13.97 25.99
C ALA A 18 -42.62 -13.07 25.06
N ASN A 19 -43.06 -12.72 23.85
CA ASN A 19 -44.01 -11.66 23.51
C ASN A 19 -43.48 -10.24 23.82
N TRP A 20 -42.75 -9.61 22.89
CA TRP A 20 -43.29 -8.51 22.08
C TRP A 20 -42.29 -8.06 21.00
N ALA A 21 -42.75 -8.16 19.76
CA ALA A 21 -42.13 -7.59 18.58
C ALA A 21 -42.13 -6.05 18.68
N LEU A 22 -40.99 -5.44 18.34
CA LEU A 22 -40.90 -4.11 17.77
C LEU A 22 -39.49 -3.96 17.18
N TRP A 23 -39.41 -3.37 15.99
CA TRP A 23 -38.31 -3.34 15.03
C TRP A 23 -38.32 -4.45 13.98
N HIS A 24 -39.34 -4.37 13.12
CA HIS A 24 -39.36 -5.01 11.81
C HIS A 24 -38.31 -4.39 10.88
N GLY A 25 -37.23 -5.12 10.62
CA GLY A 25 -36.56 -5.10 9.32
C GLY A 25 -36.91 -6.41 8.62
N HIS A 26 -37.79 -6.36 7.61
CA HIS A 26 -38.16 -7.52 6.81
C HIS A 26 -36.91 -8.17 6.18
N CYS A 27 -36.68 -9.45 6.49
CA CYS A 27 -35.73 -10.27 5.77
C CYS A 27 -36.52 -11.19 4.83
N SER A 28 -36.62 -10.81 3.56
CA SER A 28 -37.18 -11.66 2.51
C SER A 28 -36.19 -12.77 2.22
N PHE A 29 -36.51 -13.99 2.63
CA PHE A 29 -35.78 -15.21 2.29
C PHE A 29 -36.07 -15.58 0.83
N PHE A 30 -35.22 -15.15 -0.10
CA PHE A 30 -35.31 -15.56 -1.50
C PHE A 30 -34.50 -16.84 -1.72
N ALA A 31 -35.20 -17.91 -2.08
CA ALA A 31 -34.65 -19.23 -2.35
C ALA A 31 -33.91 -19.27 -3.70
N THR A 32 -32.69 -18.75 -3.75
CA THR A 32 -31.65 -19.17 -4.72
C THR A 32 -30.29 -18.77 -4.16
N GLY A 33 -29.38 -19.73 -4.03
CA GLY A 33 -28.07 -19.55 -3.44
C GLY A 33 -27.21 -18.50 -4.15
N ARG A 34 -27.18 -17.29 -3.60
CA ARG A 34 -26.07 -16.34 -3.65
C ARG A 34 -26.30 -15.29 -2.57
N VAL A 35 -25.53 -15.34 -1.49
CA VAL A 35 -25.50 -14.27 -0.48
C VAL A 35 -24.80 -13.07 -1.10
N LEU A 36 -25.57 -12.17 -1.70
CA LEU A 36 -25.14 -10.81 -2.00
C LEU A 36 -25.33 -9.99 -0.72
N CYS A 37 -24.30 -9.96 0.12
CA CYS A 37 -24.18 -8.92 1.13
C CYS A 37 -23.90 -7.59 0.41
N ALA A 38 -24.95 -6.92 -0.07
CA ALA A 38 -24.88 -5.50 -0.42
C ALA A 38 -24.89 -4.69 0.88
N GLY A 39 -23.78 -4.80 1.61
CA GLY A 39 -23.60 -4.28 2.95
C GLY A 39 -22.17 -3.81 3.17
N THR A 40 -21.61 -3.10 2.20
CA THR A 40 -20.52 -2.17 2.43
C THR A 40 -20.79 -0.96 1.56
N GLY A 41 -21.43 0.05 2.15
CA GLY A 41 -21.12 1.41 1.74
C GLY A 41 -19.62 1.57 1.95
N ARG A 42 -18.82 1.27 0.92
CA ARG A 42 -17.55 1.94 0.74
C ARG A 42 -17.93 3.41 0.78
N TYR A 43 -17.68 4.06 1.90
CA TYR A 43 -17.30 5.45 1.85
C TYR A 43 -16.05 5.45 0.96
N ASP A 44 -16.29 5.60 -0.35
CA ASP A 44 -15.28 6.08 -1.26
C ASP A 44 -14.97 7.46 -0.70
N MET A 45 -13.95 7.52 0.15
CA MET A 45 -13.27 8.75 0.48
C MET A 45 -12.93 9.32 -0.88
N SER A 46 -13.79 10.23 -1.36
CA SER A 46 -13.75 10.75 -2.72
C SER A 46 -12.29 11.02 -3.00
N LYS A 47 -11.77 10.43 -4.07
CA LYS A 47 -10.36 10.44 -4.47
C LYS A 47 -9.93 11.87 -4.85
N THR A 48 -10.10 12.83 -3.95
CA THR A 48 -9.36 14.07 -3.93
C THR A 48 -7.95 13.64 -3.57
N THR A 49 -7.07 13.63 -4.55
CA THR A 49 -5.65 13.38 -4.34
C THR A 49 -5.17 14.35 -3.27
N SER A 50 -5.09 13.90 -2.02
CA SER A 50 -4.66 14.78 -0.95
C SER A 50 -3.16 14.92 -1.09
N ILE A 51 -2.64 16.12 -0.82
CA ILE A 51 -1.19 16.36 -0.82
C ILE A 51 -0.49 15.38 0.14
N VAL A 52 -1.19 14.91 1.17
CA VAL A 52 -0.71 13.89 2.12
C VAL A 52 -0.48 12.55 1.42
N ASP A 53 -1.41 12.09 0.58
CA ASP A 53 -1.29 10.82 -0.15
C ASP A 53 -0.08 10.82 -1.10
N ILE A 54 0.19 11.95 -1.76
CA ILE A 54 1.37 12.10 -2.65
C ILE A 54 2.66 12.03 -1.83
N ILE A 55 2.70 12.66 -0.65
CA ILE A 55 3.86 12.62 0.23
C ILE A 55 4.08 11.19 0.76
N GLU A 56 3.02 10.48 1.12
CA GLU A 56 3.07 9.09 1.57
C GLU A 56 3.57 8.15 0.47
N ALA A 57 3.07 8.31 -0.75
CA ALA A 57 3.56 7.60 -1.92
C ALA A 57 5.06 7.87 -2.16
N GLY A 58 5.49 9.12 -2.01
CA GLY A 58 6.90 9.51 -2.08
C GLY A 58 7.77 8.85 -1.02
N ILE A 59 7.33 8.81 0.24
CA ILE A 59 8.04 8.13 1.34
C ILE A 59 8.17 6.62 1.06
N SER A 60 7.11 6.01 0.53
CA SER A 60 7.08 4.60 0.15
C SER A 60 8.04 4.32 -1.01
N ALA A 61 8.12 5.22 -1.98
CA ALA A 61 9.08 5.14 -3.08
C ALA A 61 10.53 5.24 -2.61
N GLU A 62 10.86 6.16 -1.70
CA GLU A 62 12.23 6.27 -1.15
C GLU A 62 12.59 5.06 -0.27
N SER A 63 11.61 4.45 0.39
CA SER A 63 11.80 3.18 1.10
C SER A 63 12.11 2.03 0.13
N LEU A 64 11.45 2.00 -1.03
CA LEU A 64 11.76 1.05 -2.10
C LEU A 64 13.16 1.31 -2.67
N ARG A 65 13.53 2.56 -2.89
CA ARG A 65 14.87 2.96 -3.36
C ARG A 65 15.96 2.51 -2.40
N GLN A 66 15.73 2.62 -1.08
CA GLN A 66 16.66 2.11 -0.07
C GLN A 66 16.90 0.60 -0.22
N ARG A 67 15.84 -0.18 -0.48
CA ARG A 67 15.96 -1.63 -0.71
C ARG A 67 16.72 -1.95 -2.00
N VAL A 68 16.49 -1.16 -3.06
CA VAL A 68 17.18 -1.31 -4.34
C VAL A 68 18.67 -1.02 -4.20
N ILE A 69 19.04 0.06 -3.51
CA ILE A 69 20.45 0.40 -3.22
C ILE A 69 21.11 -0.72 -2.41
N ALA A 70 20.44 -1.24 -1.38
CA ALA A 70 20.95 -2.36 -0.60
C ALA A 70 21.17 -3.63 -1.46
N ASN A 71 20.25 -3.90 -2.39
CA ASN A 71 20.38 -5.01 -3.34
C ASN A 71 21.56 -4.81 -4.31
N ASN A 72 21.75 -3.59 -4.83
CA ASN A 72 22.89 -3.27 -5.69
C ASN A 72 24.22 -3.44 -4.95
N VAL A 73 24.32 -2.94 -3.71
CA VAL A 73 25.53 -3.09 -2.88
C VAL A 73 25.81 -4.56 -2.57
N ALA A 74 24.79 -5.37 -2.29
CA ALA A 74 24.94 -6.80 -2.05
C ALA A 74 25.48 -7.55 -3.29
N ASN A 75 25.14 -7.08 -4.50
CA ASN A 75 25.55 -7.69 -5.77
C ASN A 75 26.76 -6.99 -6.43
N LEU A 76 27.52 -6.17 -5.68
CA LEU A 76 28.69 -5.42 -6.19
C LEU A 76 29.76 -6.32 -6.83
N GLU A 77 29.95 -7.54 -6.32
CA GLU A 77 30.95 -8.50 -6.82
C GLU A 77 30.34 -9.63 -7.67
N THR A 78 29.05 -9.53 -8.01
CA THR A 78 28.38 -10.54 -8.84
C THR A 78 28.62 -10.27 -10.31
N ALA A 79 29.26 -11.21 -11.01
CA ALA A 79 29.54 -11.09 -12.44
C ALA A 79 28.24 -11.00 -13.26
N GLY A 80 28.21 -10.09 -14.24
CA GLY A 80 27.04 -9.86 -15.09
C GLY A 80 25.82 -9.22 -14.41
N TYR A 81 25.92 -8.78 -13.15
CA TYR A 81 24.85 -8.04 -12.49
C TYR A 81 24.65 -6.66 -13.12
N ARG A 82 23.38 -6.23 -13.23
CA ARG A 82 23.00 -4.92 -13.76
C ARG A 82 22.27 -4.12 -12.70
N ARG A 83 22.72 -2.89 -12.50
CA ARG A 83 22.17 -1.94 -11.53
C ARG A 83 20.69 -1.68 -11.76
N LEU A 84 19.93 -1.80 -10.68
CA LEU A 84 18.53 -1.43 -10.61
C LEU A 84 18.36 -0.03 -10.02
N ASP A 85 17.34 0.70 -10.47
CA ASP A 85 16.93 1.99 -9.92
C ASP A 85 15.40 2.14 -9.92
N VAL A 86 14.88 3.18 -9.27
CA VAL A 86 13.45 3.47 -9.08
C VAL A 86 13.07 4.73 -9.84
N ARG A 87 12.01 4.67 -10.65
CA ARG A 87 11.54 5.79 -11.48
C ARG A 87 10.24 6.42 -10.98
N PHE A 88 10.17 6.70 -9.68
CA PHE A 88 8.97 7.26 -9.06
C PHE A 88 8.62 8.65 -9.62
N GLU A 89 9.61 9.54 -9.74
CA GLU A 89 9.39 10.93 -10.13
C GLU A 89 8.87 11.06 -11.56
N GLU A 90 9.33 10.18 -12.47
CA GLU A 90 8.85 10.13 -13.84
C GLU A 90 7.39 9.65 -13.90
N LEU A 91 7.05 8.59 -13.16
CA LEU A 91 5.69 8.05 -13.09
C LEU A 91 4.73 9.05 -12.43
N LEU A 92 5.17 9.72 -11.37
CA LEU A 92 4.41 10.77 -10.71
C LEU A 92 4.17 11.95 -11.65
N ALA A 93 5.18 12.40 -12.38
CA ALA A 93 5.03 13.48 -13.36
C ALA A 93 4.05 13.10 -14.47
N LYS A 94 4.09 11.85 -14.96
CA LYS A 94 3.12 11.35 -15.94
C LYS A 94 1.70 11.37 -15.38
N ALA A 95 1.51 10.88 -14.15
CA ALA A 95 0.21 10.82 -13.50
C ALA A 95 -0.36 12.23 -13.19
N LEU A 96 0.48 13.21 -12.88
CA LEU A 96 0.07 14.61 -12.69
C LEU A 96 -0.29 15.31 -14.01
N ASN A 97 0.33 14.91 -15.12
CA ASN A 97 0.10 15.51 -16.44
C ASN A 97 -1.06 14.84 -17.21
N SER A 98 -1.47 13.62 -16.85
CA SER A 98 -2.67 13.00 -17.39
C SER A 98 -3.91 13.73 -16.87
N SER A 99 -4.74 14.23 -17.78
CA SER A 99 -5.95 15.00 -17.48
C SER A 99 -7.09 14.20 -16.84
N GLY A 100 -6.95 12.87 -16.72
CA GLY A 100 -7.78 12.02 -15.88
C GLY A 100 -7.05 11.80 -14.56
N GLY A 101 -7.72 12.08 -13.43
CA GLY A 101 -7.12 12.18 -12.09
C GLY A 101 -6.09 11.10 -11.73
N VAL A 102 -5.15 11.49 -10.87
CA VAL A 102 -4.00 10.67 -10.44
C VAL A 102 -4.49 9.38 -9.80
N ASP A 103 -4.40 8.26 -10.52
CA ASP A 103 -4.58 6.95 -9.94
C ASP A 103 -3.27 6.49 -9.29
N LEU A 104 -3.09 6.82 -8.00
CA LEU A 104 -1.91 6.41 -7.23
C LEU A 104 -1.76 4.88 -7.14
N GLY A 105 -2.82 4.10 -7.42
CA GLY A 105 -2.76 2.64 -7.51
C GLY A 105 -2.12 2.12 -8.79
N GLU A 106 -2.05 2.94 -9.84
CA GLU A 106 -1.43 2.61 -11.13
C GLU A 106 0.04 3.03 -11.19
N ILE A 107 0.50 3.82 -10.22
CA ILE A 107 1.92 4.12 -9.98
C ILE A 107 2.55 2.92 -9.28
N GLU A 108 2.65 1.79 -9.98
CA GLU A 108 3.54 0.72 -9.55
C GLU A 108 4.96 1.25 -9.65
N CYS A 109 5.59 1.54 -8.50
CA CYS A 109 7.02 1.84 -8.39
C CYS A 109 7.84 0.61 -8.80
N GLY A 110 7.95 0.40 -10.10
CA GLY A 110 8.76 -0.64 -10.70
C GLY A 110 10.24 -0.31 -10.61
N THR A 111 11.05 -1.33 -10.40
CA THR A 111 12.50 -1.22 -10.58
C THR A 111 12.84 -1.28 -12.07
N TYR A 112 13.81 -0.48 -12.47
CA TYR A 112 14.29 -0.42 -13.86
C TYR A 112 15.79 -0.68 -13.90
N GLN A 113 16.22 -1.46 -14.90
CA GLN A 113 17.64 -1.72 -15.14
C GLN A 113 18.27 -0.59 -15.94
N THR A 114 19.31 0.03 -15.38
CA THR A 114 20.04 1.08 -16.09
C THR A 114 20.94 0.45 -17.16
N LYS A 115 20.63 0.66 -18.44
CA LYS A 115 21.43 0.11 -19.55
C LYS A 115 22.59 1.00 -20.00
N ASN A 116 22.66 2.24 -19.52
CA ASN A 116 23.54 3.29 -20.05
C ASN A 116 24.86 3.45 -19.28
N THR A 117 25.12 2.59 -18.29
CA THR A 117 26.30 2.67 -17.43
C THR A 117 27.48 1.90 -18.03
N PRO A 118 28.72 2.47 -17.95
CA PRO A 118 29.93 1.76 -18.34
C PRO A 118 30.06 0.47 -17.54
N VAL A 119 30.41 -0.61 -18.25
CA VAL A 119 30.48 -1.95 -17.66
C VAL A 119 31.94 -2.27 -17.35
N LYS A 120 32.20 -2.78 -16.15
CA LYS A 120 33.51 -3.31 -15.75
C LYS A 120 33.89 -4.52 -16.60
N SER A 121 35.15 -4.93 -16.55
CA SER A 121 35.67 -6.12 -17.25
C SER A 121 34.85 -7.41 -16.98
N ASN A 122 34.20 -7.50 -15.82
CA ASN A 122 33.38 -8.65 -15.38
C ASN A 122 31.89 -8.57 -15.78
N GLY A 123 31.47 -7.59 -16.58
CA GLY A 123 30.07 -7.43 -16.99
C GLY A 123 29.18 -6.74 -15.96
N ASN A 124 29.72 -6.32 -14.80
CA ASN A 124 28.99 -5.58 -13.77
C ASN A 124 29.11 -4.05 -13.97
N ASP A 125 28.06 -3.31 -13.66
CA ASP A 125 28.03 -1.84 -13.75
C ASP A 125 27.83 -1.12 -12.41
N VAL A 126 27.75 -1.84 -11.29
CA VAL A 126 27.61 -1.26 -9.95
C VAL A 126 28.96 -0.75 -9.43
N SER A 127 28.97 0.46 -8.85
CA SER A 127 30.10 1.05 -8.13
C SER A 127 29.69 1.43 -6.72
N LEU A 128 30.49 1.06 -5.73
CA LEU A 128 30.18 1.32 -4.32
C LEU A 128 30.04 2.82 -4.02
N GLU A 129 30.93 3.63 -4.57
CA GLU A 129 30.97 5.07 -4.36
C GLU A 129 29.67 5.75 -4.84
N VAL A 130 29.15 5.29 -5.98
CA VAL A 130 27.89 5.77 -6.54
C VAL A 130 26.71 5.33 -5.69
N GLU A 131 26.68 4.07 -5.24
CA GLU A 131 25.60 3.58 -4.36
C GLU A 131 25.59 4.27 -3.00
N VAL A 132 26.75 4.57 -2.42
CA VAL A 132 26.85 5.35 -1.17
C VAL A 132 26.34 6.78 -1.39
N GLY A 133 26.71 7.41 -2.50
CA GLY A 133 26.20 8.74 -2.86
C GLY A 133 24.67 8.76 -3.01
N GLU A 134 24.11 7.78 -3.72
CA GLU A 134 22.66 7.65 -3.87
C GLU A 134 21.97 7.28 -2.55
N MET A 135 22.59 6.50 -1.66
CA MET A 135 22.07 6.21 -0.32
C MET A 135 21.94 7.48 0.53
N VAL A 136 22.96 8.34 0.51
CA VAL A 136 22.95 9.62 1.22
C VAL A 136 21.86 10.53 0.64
N LYS A 137 21.77 10.61 -0.68
CA LYS A 137 20.73 11.39 -1.36
C LYS A 137 19.33 10.89 -1.01
N ASN A 138 19.10 9.58 -1.03
CA ASN A 138 17.84 8.96 -0.63
C ASN A 138 17.48 9.30 0.82
N THR A 139 18.45 9.19 1.73
CA THR A 139 18.28 9.53 3.15
C THR A 139 17.87 10.99 3.34
N LEU A 140 18.48 11.92 2.59
CA LEU A 140 18.13 13.33 2.65
C LEU A 140 16.72 13.60 2.12
N ARG A 141 16.34 12.98 1.00
CA ARG A 141 14.99 13.10 0.41
C ARG A 141 13.92 12.54 1.36
N HIS A 142 14.11 11.34 1.89
CA HIS A 142 13.21 10.73 2.85
C HIS A 142 13.01 11.62 4.09
N LYS A 143 14.10 12.15 4.67
CA LYS A 143 14.03 13.09 5.79
C LYS A 143 13.30 14.39 5.42
N ALA A 144 13.51 14.90 4.21
CA ALA A 144 12.81 16.09 3.74
C ALA A 144 11.30 15.87 3.61
N LEU A 145 10.88 14.73 3.03
CA LEU A 145 9.47 14.37 2.89
C LEU A 145 8.76 14.27 4.25
N ILE A 146 9.39 13.63 5.24
CA ILE A 146 8.85 13.57 6.61
C ILE A 146 8.67 14.97 7.20
N ARG A 147 9.63 15.88 7.01
CA ARG A 147 9.52 17.27 7.50
C ARG A 147 8.36 18.02 6.83
N VAL A 148 8.15 17.81 5.53
CA VAL A 148 7.02 18.41 4.80
C VAL A 148 5.70 17.86 5.35
N LEU A 149 5.60 16.55 5.56
CA LEU A 149 4.43 15.90 6.16
C LEU A 149 4.10 16.47 7.55
N GLN A 150 5.11 16.59 8.42
CA GLN A 150 4.96 17.18 9.75
C GLN A 150 4.41 18.61 9.69
N LYS A 151 4.95 19.45 8.80
CA LYS A 151 4.45 20.82 8.59
C LYS A 151 2.99 20.84 8.13
N LYS A 152 2.56 19.88 7.30
CA LYS A 152 1.17 19.79 6.85
C LYS A 152 0.22 19.47 7.98
N TYR A 153 0.57 18.54 8.86
CA TYR A 153 -0.24 18.28 10.06
C TYR A 153 -0.28 19.47 11.01
N GLN A 154 0.84 20.19 11.19
CA GLN A 154 0.85 21.43 11.97
C GLN A 154 -0.10 22.49 11.40
N GLN A 155 -0.18 22.63 10.07
CA GLN A 155 -1.13 23.55 9.44
C GLN A 155 -2.59 23.19 9.73
N ILE A 156 -2.93 21.89 9.73
CA ILE A 156 -4.27 21.41 10.05
C ILE A 156 -4.59 21.67 11.53
N ASP A 157 -3.66 21.38 12.43
CA ASP A 157 -3.81 21.63 13.87
C ASP A 157 -4.04 23.12 14.16
N LEU A 158 -3.25 24.00 13.53
CA LEU A 158 -3.43 25.45 13.63
C LEU A 158 -4.80 25.91 13.14
N ALA A 159 -5.32 25.36 12.04
CA ALA A 159 -6.62 25.72 11.49
C ALA A 159 -7.80 25.24 12.36
N ILE A 160 -7.66 24.09 13.02
CA ILE A 160 -8.66 23.54 13.94
C ILE A 160 -8.67 24.30 15.27
N ASN A 161 -7.50 24.73 15.73
CA ASN A 161 -7.34 25.41 17.02
C ASN A 161 -7.50 26.94 16.95
N VAL A 162 -8.08 27.47 15.86
CA VAL A 162 -8.53 28.87 15.81
C VAL A 162 -9.76 29.00 16.72
N LYS A 163 -9.58 29.62 17.89
CA LYS A 163 -10.66 30.08 18.77
C LYS A 163 -11.17 31.46 18.38
#